data_AF-A0A2X1KWK9-F1
#
_entry.id   AF-A0A2X1KWK9-F1
#
_cell.length_a   1.000
_cell.length_b   1.000
_cell.length_c   1.000
_cell.angle_alpha   90.00
_cell.angle_beta   90.00
_cell.angle_gamma   90.00
#
_symmetry.space_group_name_H-M   'P 1'
#
loop_
_entity.id
_entity.type
_entity.pdbx_description
1 polymer ?
#
loop_
_entity_poly.entity_id
_entity_poly.type
_entity_poly.pdbx_seq_one_letter_code
_entity_poly.pdbx_strand_id
1 'polypeptide(L)'
;MNRIYRVIWNCTLQVFQACSELTRRAGKTSTVNLRKSSGLTTKFSRLTLGVLLALSGSASGASLEVDNDQITNIDTDVAYDAYLVGWYGTGVLNILAGGNASLTTITTSVIGANEDSEGTVNVLGGTWRLYDSGNNARPLNVGQSGTGTLNIKQKGHVDGGYLRLGSSTGGVGTVNVEGEDSVLTTELFEIGSYGTGSLNITDKGYVTSSIVAILGYQAGSNGQVVVEKGGEWLIKNNDSSIEFQIGNQGTGEATIREGGLVTAENTIIGGNATGIGTLNVAGSRLCHHGTQTL
;
A
#
# COMPACT_ATOMS: atom_id res chain seq x y z
N MET A 1 15.00 -20.49 -52.98
CA MET A 1 14.96 -19.55 -51.84
C MET A 1 14.43 -20.33 -50.64
N ASN A 2 15.28 -20.62 -49.65
CA ASN A 2 14.84 -21.37 -48.47
C ASN A 2 14.31 -20.39 -47.41
N ARG A 3 13.04 -20.58 -47.00
CA ARG A 3 12.39 -19.81 -45.94
C ARG A 3 12.41 -20.63 -44.65
N ILE A 4 12.70 -19.99 -43.53
CA ILE A 4 12.74 -20.62 -42.21
C ILE A 4 11.53 -20.12 -41.43
N TYR A 5 10.70 -21.04 -40.93
CA TYR A 5 9.50 -20.73 -40.16
C TYR A 5 9.67 -21.14 -38.71
N ARG A 6 9.03 -20.41 -37.80
CA ARG A 6 8.75 -20.90 -36.44
C ARG A 6 7.44 -21.67 -36.49
N VAL A 7 7.49 -22.93 -36.07
CA VAL A 7 6.33 -23.83 -35.97
C VAL A 7 6.08 -24.25 -34.53
N ILE A 8 4.81 -24.40 -34.15
CA ILE A 8 4.37 -24.89 -32.85
C ILE A 8 3.51 -26.15 -33.07
N TRP A 9 3.64 -27.13 -32.18
CA TRP A 9 2.79 -28.32 -32.17
C TRP A 9 1.45 -28.03 -31.47
N ASN A 10 0.34 -28.23 -32.17
CA ASN A 10 -0.99 -28.11 -31.60
C ASN A 10 -1.46 -29.48 -31.09
N CYS A 11 -1.49 -29.66 -29.76
CA CYS A 11 -1.85 -30.93 -29.13
C CYS A 11 -3.31 -31.35 -29.37
N THR A 12 -4.23 -30.39 -29.56
CA THR A 12 -5.65 -30.65 -29.82
C THR A 12 -5.88 -31.13 -31.25
N LEU A 13 -5.19 -30.53 -32.21
CA LEU A 13 -5.35 -30.83 -33.64
C LEU A 13 -4.34 -31.87 -34.15
N GLN A 14 -3.35 -32.25 -33.33
CA GLN A 14 -2.27 -33.19 -33.67
C GLN A 14 -1.51 -32.80 -34.95
N VAL A 15 -1.27 -31.50 -35.15
CA VAL A 15 -0.55 -30.95 -36.32
C VAL A 15 0.42 -29.85 -35.92
N PHE A 16 1.46 -29.64 -36.74
CA PHE A 16 2.35 -28.47 -36.64
C PHE A 16 1.75 -27.28 -37.38
N GLN A 17 1.70 -26.12 -36.71
CA GLN A 17 1.21 -24.86 -37.29
C GLN A 17 2.36 -23.84 -37.36
N ALA A 18 2.50 -23.13 -38.49
CA ALA A 18 3.50 -22.09 -38.67
C ALA A 18 3.00 -20.74 -38.13
N CYS A 19 3.77 -20.11 -37.23
CA CYS A 19 3.36 -18.91 -36.52
C CYS A 19 4.09 -17.64 -36.99
N SER A 20 5.25 -17.76 -37.65
CA SER A 20 5.95 -16.63 -38.29
C SER A 20 7.05 -17.09 -39.25
N GLU A 21 7.36 -16.28 -40.26
CA GLU A 21 8.53 -16.44 -41.15
C GLU A 21 9.70 -15.59 -40.64
N LEU A 22 10.86 -16.19 -40.36
CA LEU A 22 12.06 -15.44 -40.03
C LEU A 22 12.72 -14.93 -41.33
N THR A 23 12.66 -13.62 -41.57
CA THR A 23 13.42 -12.99 -42.66
C THR A 23 14.86 -12.75 -42.22
N ARG A 24 15.83 -13.34 -42.94
CA ARG A 24 17.26 -12.97 -42.80
C ARG A 24 17.47 -11.59 -43.44
N ARG A 25 17.61 -10.54 -42.62
CA ARG A 25 17.89 -9.19 -43.11
C ARG A 25 19.37 -9.05 -43.47
N ALA A 26 19.68 -8.82 -44.74
CA ALA A 26 20.99 -8.34 -45.20
C ALA A 26 21.13 -6.85 -44.82
N GLY A 27 22.28 -6.49 -44.26
CA GLY A 27 22.55 -5.14 -43.76
C GLY A 27 22.60 -4.08 -44.87
N LYS A 28 22.14 -2.88 -44.53
CA LYS A 28 22.59 -1.63 -45.16
C LYS A 28 23.23 -0.78 -44.08
N THR A 29 24.54 -0.56 -44.22
CA THR A 29 25.37 0.28 -43.37
C THR A 29 25.00 1.76 -43.57
N SER A 30 24.88 2.52 -42.49
CA SER A 30 25.03 3.97 -42.51
C SER A 30 26.02 4.32 -41.40
N THR A 31 27.19 4.82 -41.82
CA THR A 31 28.34 5.12 -40.98
C THR A 31 28.11 6.45 -40.25
N VAL A 32 28.13 6.44 -38.92
CA VAL A 32 28.23 7.67 -38.11
C VAL A 32 29.67 7.77 -37.60
N ASN A 33 30.41 8.76 -38.12
CA ASN A 33 31.75 9.10 -37.63
C ASN A 33 31.62 9.82 -36.29
N LEU A 34 32.08 9.19 -35.20
CA LEU A 34 32.26 9.83 -33.91
C LEU A 34 33.57 10.62 -33.91
N ARG A 35 33.48 11.95 -34.05
CA ARG A 35 34.53 12.87 -33.59
C ARG A 35 34.24 13.27 -32.15
N LYS A 36 35.25 13.16 -31.29
CA LYS A 36 35.27 13.69 -29.92
C LYS A 36 35.08 15.21 -29.95
N SER A 37 34.05 15.72 -29.30
CA SER A 37 34.12 17.02 -28.61
C SER A 37 33.25 17.03 -27.35
N SER A 38 33.71 17.83 -26.41
CA SER A 38 33.22 18.12 -25.07
C SER A 38 31.81 18.70 -25.00
N GLY A 39 31.07 18.30 -23.96
CA GLY A 39 30.03 19.06 -23.26
C GLY A 39 28.76 19.38 -24.05
N LEU A 40 27.60 18.84 -23.62
CA LEU A 40 26.41 19.59 -23.19
C LEU A 40 25.26 18.62 -22.90
N THR A 41 24.54 18.92 -21.83
CA THR A 41 23.37 18.26 -21.26
C THR A 41 22.18 18.15 -22.22
N THR A 42 21.44 17.03 -22.22
CA THR A 42 20.04 17.01 -22.67
C THR A 42 19.19 16.06 -21.82
N LYS A 43 18.31 16.66 -21.01
CA LYS A 43 17.17 16.04 -20.33
C LYS A 43 16.20 15.50 -21.38
N PHE A 44 15.76 14.25 -21.24
CA PHE A 44 14.56 13.75 -21.94
C PHE A 44 13.39 13.72 -20.97
N SER A 45 12.56 14.78 -21.03
CA SER A 45 11.22 14.82 -20.48
C SER A 45 10.30 13.97 -21.37
N ARG A 46 9.73 12.88 -20.85
CA ARG A 46 8.65 12.14 -21.49
C ARG A 46 7.37 12.36 -20.70
N LEU A 47 6.58 13.36 -21.10
CA LEU A 47 5.19 13.49 -20.70
C LEU A 47 4.38 12.41 -21.45
N THR A 48 4.18 11.26 -20.80
CA THR A 48 3.18 10.29 -21.23
C THR A 48 1.85 10.62 -20.57
N LEU A 49 0.94 11.21 -21.34
CA LEU A 49 -0.45 11.41 -20.94
C LEU A 49 -1.22 10.12 -21.25
N GLY A 50 -1.38 9.25 -20.25
CA GLY A 50 -2.18 8.03 -20.34
C GLY A 50 -3.60 8.28 -19.84
N VAL A 51 -4.53 8.63 -20.73
CA VAL A 51 -5.97 8.56 -20.40
C VAL A 51 -6.41 7.12 -20.56
N LEU A 52 -6.56 6.40 -19.43
CA LEU A 52 -7.17 5.08 -19.42
C LEU A 52 -8.70 5.26 -19.46
N LEU A 53 -9.31 4.94 -20.61
CA LEU A 53 -10.77 4.80 -20.72
C LEU A 53 -11.16 3.54 -19.95
N ALA A 54 -11.85 3.71 -18.81
CA ALA A 54 -12.44 2.62 -18.05
C ALA A 54 -13.53 1.93 -18.89
N LEU A 55 -13.17 0.82 -19.54
CA LEU A 55 -14.14 -0.11 -20.10
C LEU A 55 -14.73 -0.91 -18.93
N SER A 56 -15.98 -0.62 -18.60
CA SER A 56 -16.77 -1.40 -17.64
C SER A 56 -16.82 -2.87 -18.07
N GLY A 57 -16.36 -3.77 -17.20
CA GLY A 57 -16.69 -5.20 -17.26
C GLY A 57 -15.70 -6.10 -18.00
N SER A 58 -14.50 -6.28 -17.46
CA SER A 58 -13.82 -7.59 -17.40
C SER A 58 -12.75 -7.50 -16.32
N ALA A 59 -12.77 -8.38 -15.31
CA ALA A 59 -11.68 -8.49 -14.34
C ALA A 59 -10.38 -8.83 -15.11
N SER A 60 -9.50 -7.85 -15.25
CA SER A 60 -8.17 -8.05 -15.84
C SER A 60 -7.29 -8.60 -14.73
N GLY A 61 -6.88 -9.86 -14.85
CA GLY A 61 -5.88 -10.49 -13.96
C GLY A 61 -4.48 -9.92 -14.20
N ALA A 62 -4.34 -8.62 -14.00
CA ALA A 62 -3.11 -7.87 -14.06
C ALA A 62 -3.08 -6.86 -12.91
N SER A 63 -1.90 -6.43 -12.50
CA SER A 63 -1.75 -5.36 -11.52
C SER A 63 -2.12 -4.01 -12.15
N LEU A 64 -2.78 -3.14 -11.39
CA LEU A 64 -2.87 -1.72 -11.74
C LEU A 64 -1.57 -1.04 -11.33
N GLU A 65 -0.83 -0.53 -12.31
CA GLU A 65 0.37 0.28 -12.08
C GLU A 65 0.05 1.77 -12.28
N VAL A 66 0.28 2.57 -11.24
CA VAL A 66 0.15 4.03 -11.26
C VAL A 66 1.51 4.62 -10.88
N ASP A 67 2.29 5.02 -11.86
CA ASP A 67 3.69 5.43 -11.69
C ASP A 67 4.13 6.39 -12.80
N ASN A 68 5.27 7.07 -12.67
CA ASN A 68 5.75 8.11 -13.59
C ASN A 68 4.81 9.34 -13.67
N ASP A 69 4.57 9.94 -12.51
CA ASP A 69 3.71 11.12 -12.28
C ASP A 69 2.26 10.91 -12.72
N GLN A 70 1.83 9.66 -12.90
CA GLN A 70 0.46 9.36 -13.31
C GLN A 70 -0.53 9.61 -12.17
N ILE A 71 -1.72 10.04 -12.57
CA ILE A 71 -2.88 10.16 -11.70
C ILE A 71 -3.99 9.29 -12.29
N THR A 72 -4.50 8.34 -11.52
CA THR A 72 -5.60 7.45 -11.92
C THR A 72 -6.78 7.66 -10.99
N ASN A 73 -7.99 7.73 -11.56
CA ASN A 73 -9.23 7.84 -10.82
C ASN A 73 -10.07 6.57 -11.02
N ILE A 74 -10.62 6.04 -9.93
CA ILE A 74 -11.58 4.94 -9.92
C ILE A 74 -12.89 5.50 -9.37
N ASP A 75 -13.94 5.52 -10.20
CA ASP A 75 -15.30 5.93 -9.86
C ASP A 75 -16.34 4.83 -10.20
N THR A 76 -15.85 3.64 -10.54
CA THR A 76 -16.65 2.44 -10.81
C THR A 76 -16.09 1.22 -10.06
N ASP A 77 -16.77 0.08 -10.22
CA ASP A 77 -16.28 -1.21 -9.72
C ASP A 77 -15.10 -1.70 -10.57
N VAL A 78 -13.96 -1.96 -9.92
CA VAL A 78 -12.77 -2.54 -10.55
C VAL A 78 -12.13 -3.59 -9.64
N ALA A 79 -11.45 -4.56 -10.26
CA ALA A 79 -10.69 -5.56 -9.56
C ALA A 79 -9.40 -5.85 -10.34
N TYR A 80 -8.28 -5.84 -9.62
CA TYR A 80 -6.93 -6.06 -10.14
C TYR A 80 -6.20 -7.09 -9.28
N ASP A 81 -5.13 -7.67 -9.80
CA ASP A 81 -4.33 -8.61 -9.00
C ASP A 81 -3.64 -7.89 -7.84
N ALA A 82 -3.12 -6.69 -8.10
CA ALA A 82 -2.54 -5.79 -7.10
C ALA A 82 -2.69 -4.34 -7.55
N TYR A 83 -2.56 -3.42 -6.60
CA TYR A 83 -2.44 -1.98 -6.84
C TYR A 83 -1.01 -1.56 -6.53
N LEU A 84 -0.29 -1.08 -7.53
CA LEU A 84 1.12 -0.70 -7.46
C LEU A 84 1.22 0.79 -7.74
N VAL A 85 1.33 1.61 -6.70
CA VAL A 85 1.25 3.08 -6.79
C VAL A 85 2.59 3.69 -6.37
N GLY A 86 3.25 4.42 -7.27
CA GLY A 86 4.60 4.94 -7.08
C GLY A 86 5.62 3.81 -6.98
N TRP A 87 5.80 3.05 -8.07
CA TRP A 87 6.67 1.88 -8.05
C TRP A 87 8.15 2.27 -8.20
N TYR A 88 8.51 3.03 -9.24
CA TYR A 88 9.85 3.57 -9.47
C TYR A 88 9.93 5.09 -9.38
N GLY A 89 8.80 5.80 -9.52
CA GLY A 89 8.71 7.25 -9.41
C GLY A 89 7.49 7.65 -8.57
N THR A 90 6.80 8.70 -9.01
CA THR A 90 5.62 9.20 -8.31
C THR A 90 4.33 8.64 -8.94
N GLY A 91 3.32 8.33 -8.13
CA GLY A 91 2.00 7.94 -8.61
C GLY A 91 0.89 8.31 -7.64
N VAL A 92 -0.27 8.70 -8.18
CA VAL A 92 -1.45 9.06 -7.39
C VAL A 92 -2.68 8.27 -7.85
N LEU A 93 -3.26 7.49 -6.96
CA LEU A 93 -4.52 6.80 -7.19
C LEU A 93 -5.64 7.44 -6.36
N ASN A 94 -6.72 7.86 -7.00
CA ASN A 94 -7.91 8.35 -6.31
C ASN A 94 -9.05 7.34 -6.49
N ILE A 95 -9.61 6.87 -5.38
CA ILE A 95 -10.80 6.03 -5.34
C ILE A 95 -11.94 6.93 -4.86
N LEU A 96 -12.74 7.39 -5.81
CA LEU A 96 -13.77 8.42 -5.61
C LEU A 96 -15.09 7.78 -5.19
N ALA A 97 -16.04 8.61 -4.76
CA ALA A 97 -17.41 8.18 -4.48
C ALA A 97 -18.01 7.40 -5.67
N GLY A 98 -18.55 6.21 -5.39
CA GLY A 98 -19.04 5.27 -6.41
C GLY A 98 -17.99 4.27 -6.90
N GLY A 99 -16.70 4.52 -6.65
CA GLY A 99 -15.61 3.60 -6.94
C GLY A 99 -15.51 2.49 -5.91
N ASN A 100 -15.43 1.24 -6.38
CA ASN A 100 -15.17 0.06 -5.55
C ASN A 100 -13.98 -0.71 -6.12
N ALA A 101 -12.81 -0.50 -5.51
CA ALA A 101 -11.56 -1.18 -5.87
C ALA A 101 -11.38 -2.45 -5.03
N SER A 102 -11.06 -3.58 -5.66
CA SER A 102 -10.87 -4.87 -4.98
C SER A 102 -9.72 -5.69 -5.57
N LEU A 103 -9.38 -6.83 -4.96
CA LEU A 103 -8.37 -7.76 -5.47
C LEU A 103 -9.00 -9.00 -6.13
N THR A 104 -8.37 -9.48 -7.20
CA THR A 104 -8.72 -10.74 -7.86
C THR A 104 -7.94 -11.94 -7.31
N THR A 105 -6.70 -11.73 -6.86
CA THR A 105 -5.74 -12.80 -6.53
C THR A 105 -4.90 -12.51 -5.28
N ILE A 106 -3.90 -13.36 -5.02
CA ILE A 106 -3.09 -13.43 -3.80
C ILE A 106 -1.88 -12.47 -3.74
N THR A 107 -1.80 -11.46 -4.60
CA THR A 107 -0.64 -10.56 -4.68
C THR A 107 -0.68 -9.42 -3.67
N THR A 108 0.50 -8.92 -3.29
CA THR A 108 0.66 -7.78 -2.37
C THR A 108 0.46 -6.46 -3.12
N SER A 109 -0.37 -5.57 -2.57
CA SER A 109 -0.49 -4.19 -3.06
C SER A 109 0.52 -3.29 -2.36
N VAL A 110 1.01 -2.27 -3.06
CA VAL A 110 2.11 -1.40 -2.59
C VAL A 110 1.84 0.05 -2.95
N ILE A 111 2.08 0.94 -1.98
CA ILE A 111 2.11 2.40 -2.14
C ILE A 111 3.52 2.88 -1.79
N GLY A 112 4.30 3.38 -2.75
CA GLY A 112 5.71 3.77 -2.55
C GLY A 112 6.63 2.57 -2.42
N ALA A 113 6.99 1.94 -3.54
CA ALA A 113 7.61 0.62 -3.54
C ALA A 113 9.14 0.62 -3.33
N ASN A 114 9.87 1.35 -4.17
CA ASN A 114 11.34 1.36 -4.19
C ASN A 114 11.92 2.62 -3.53
N GLU A 115 13.22 2.61 -3.24
CA GLU A 115 13.94 3.81 -2.78
C GLU A 115 13.68 5.01 -3.72
N ASP A 116 13.54 6.19 -3.14
CA ASP A 116 13.23 7.45 -3.83
C ASP A 116 11.90 7.49 -4.62
N SER A 117 11.03 6.47 -4.51
CA SER A 117 9.68 6.47 -5.09
C SER A 117 8.64 7.03 -4.13
N GLU A 118 7.55 7.59 -4.68
CA GLU A 118 6.46 8.19 -3.90
C GLU A 118 5.08 7.72 -4.41
N GLY A 119 4.36 6.96 -3.58
CA GLY A 119 3.00 6.56 -3.87
C GLY A 119 2.01 7.34 -3.00
N THR A 120 0.90 7.79 -3.60
CA THR A 120 -0.25 8.33 -2.85
C THR A 120 -1.53 7.66 -3.28
N VAL A 121 -2.31 7.14 -2.33
CA VAL A 121 -3.69 6.70 -2.55
C VAL A 121 -4.64 7.57 -1.75
N ASN A 122 -5.67 8.10 -2.40
CA ASN A 122 -6.75 8.85 -1.77
C ASN A 122 -8.06 8.10 -1.93
N VAL A 123 -8.66 7.65 -0.84
CA VAL A 123 -9.99 7.05 -0.80
C VAL A 123 -10.98 8.11 -0.35
N LEU A 124 -11.66 8.71 -1.31
CA LEU A 124 -12.50 9.91 -1.19
C LEU A 124 -13.98 9.53 -1.39
N GLY A 125 -14.57 8.90 -0.37
CA GLY A 125 -15.95 8.40 -0.41
C GLY A 125 -16.16 7.09 -1.19
N GLY A 126 -15.10 6.52 -1.78
CA GLY A 126 -15.12 5.19 -2.38
C GLY A 126 -14.73 4.08 -1.42
N THR A 127 -14.65 2.86 -1.93
CA THR A 127 -14.25 1.66 -1.17
C THR A 127 -13.01 1.01 -1.77
N TRP A 128 -12.06 0.61 -0.92
CA TRP A 128 -10.92 -0.22 -1.31
C TRP A 128 -10.79 -1.46 -0.44
N ARG A 129 -10.92 -2.64 -1.05
CA ARG A 129 -10.91 -3.93 -0.34
C ARG A 129 -9.69 -4.76 -0.73
N LEU A 130 -8.82 -5.04 0.24
CA LEU A 130 -7.59 -5.82 0.09
C LEU A 130 -7.81 -7.28 0.53
N TYR A 131 -8.88 -7.86 0.00
CA TYR A 131 -9.24 -9.27 0.15
C TYR A 131 -9.35 -9.88 -1.23
N ASP A 132 -8.85 -11.10 -1.40
CA ASP A 132 -8.98 -11.82 -2.66
C ASP A 132 -10.40 -12.36 -2.90
N SER A 133 -10.60 -12.98 -4.06
CA SER A 133 -11.87 -13.60 -4.45
C SER A 133 -12.32 -14.76 -3.53
N GLY A 134 -11.40 -15.30 -2.73
CA GLY A 134 -11.69 -16.29 -1.69
C GLY A 134 -11.98 -15.68 -0.32
N ASN A 135 -12.10 -14.34 -0.23
CA ASN A 135 -12.30 -13.58 1.00
C ASN A 135 -11.17 -13.77 2.03
N ASN A 136 -9.93 -13.87 1.57
CA ASN A 136 -8.76 -13.90 2.45
C ASN A 136 -8.06 -12.55 2.43
N ALA A 137 -7.70 -12.06 3.61
CA ALA A 137 -6.91 -10.84 3.75
C ALA A 137 -5.59 -10.93 2.97
N ARG A 138 -5.24 -9.85 2.28
CA ARG A 138 -3.99 -9.73 1.53
C ARG A 138 -3.14 -8.58 2.05
N PRO A 139 -1.79 -8.67 1.87
CA PRO A 139 -0.92 -7.62 2.37
C PRO A 139 -1.06 -6.32 1.58
N LEU A 140 -1.05 -5.21 2.32
CA LEU A 140 -0.87 -3.87 1.81
C LEU A 140 0.36 -3.25 2.48
N ASN A 141 1.38 -2.92 1.70
CA ASN A 141 2.55 -2.18 2.17
C ASN A 141 2.40 -0.70 1.79
N VAL A 142 2.50 0.18 2.77
CA VAL A 142 2.54 1.64 2.56
C VAL A 142 3.93 2.12 2.98
N GLY A 143 4.68 2.66 2.02
CA GLY A 143 6.11 2.93 2.17
C GLY A 143 6.88 1.64 2.35
N GLN A 144 7.07 0.87 1.27
CA GLN A 144 7.85 -0.37 1.34
C GLN A 144 9.33 -0.06 1.54
N SER A 145 10.01 0.39 0.49
CA SER A 145 11.34 1.02 0.57
C SER A 145 11.30 2.52 0.21
N GLY A 146 10.18 2.98 -0.36
CA GLY A 146 9.95 4.39 -0.70
C GLY A 146 9.05 5.10 0.31
N THR A 147 8.44 6.20 -0.15
CA THR A 147 7.45 6.95 0.62
C THR A 147 6.05 6.61 0.14
N GLY A 148 5.19 6.11 1.03
CA GLY A 148 3.81 5.81 0.73
C GLY A 148 2.85 6.61 1.61
N THR A 149 1.80 7.14 1.01
CA THR A 149 0.72 7.82 1.73
C THR A 149 -0.64 7.23 1.35
N LEU A 150 -1.44 6.85 2.35
CA LEU A 150 -2.84 6.49 2.18
C LEU A 150 -3.72 7.48 2.95
N ASN A 151 -4.56 8.22 2.23
CA ASN A 151 -5.53 9.13 2.79
C ASN A 151 -6.94 8.54 2.66
N ILE A 152 -7.67 8.44 3.77
CA ILE A 152 -9.05 7.96 3.83
C ILE A 152 -9.89 9.12 4.37
N LYS A 153 -10.69 9.72 3.49
CA LYS A 153 -11.47 10.93 3.78
C LYS A 153 -12.84 10.87 3.14
N GLN A 154 -13.71 11.83 3.49
CA GLN A 154 -15.01 12.02 2.84
C GLN A 154 -15.86 10.73 2.84
N LYS A 155 -15.90 10.01 3.97
CA LYS A 155 -16.59 8.71 4.12
C LYS A 155 -15.97 7.56 3.32
N GLY A 156 -14.72 7.69 2.92
CA GLY A 156 -13.97 6.60 2.29
C GLY A 156 -13.83 5.39 3.23
N HIS A 157 -13.86 4.20 2.65
CA HIS A 157 -13.73 2.94 3.38
C HIS A 157 -12.59 2.10 2.83
N VAL A 158 -11.68 1.68 3.71
CA VAL A 158 -10.60 0.74 3.36
C VAL A 158 -10.67 -0.48 4.24
N ASP A 159 -10.73 -1.64 3.60
CA ASP A 159 -10.55 -2.94 4.23
C ASP A 159 -9.16 -3.47 3.89
N GLY A 160 -8.18 -3.13 4.73
CA GLY A 160 -6.75 -3.18 4.43
C GLY A 160 -6.08 -4.54 4.55
N GLY A 161 -6.81 -5.60 4.92
CA GLY A 161 -6.25 -6.93 5.10
C GLY A 161 -5.10 -6.92 6.11
N TYR A 162 -3.86 -7.19 5.68
CA TYR A 162 -2.66 -7.07 6.52
C TYR A 162 -1.87 -5.82 6.15
N LEU A 163 -1.94 -4.79 7.00
CA LEU A 163 -1.40 -3.47 6.71
C LEU A 163 -0.04 -3.25 7.39
N ARG A 164 0.98 -2.90 6.60
CA ARG A 164 2.31 -2.54 7.07
C ARG A 164 2.72 -1.15 6.62
N LEU A 165 3.14 -0.31 7.56
CA LEU A 165 3.66 1.03 7.29
C LEU A 165 5.17 1.04 7.52
N GLY A 166 5.95 1.48 6.53
CA GLY A 166 7.42 1.38 6.59
C GLY A 166 7.86 -0.08 6.61
N SER A 167 7.55 -0.84 5.55
CA SER A 167 7.71 -2.32 5.55
C SER A 167 9.12 -2.82 5.25
N SER A 168 10.07 -1.94 4.95
CA SER A 168 11.50 -2.24 4.80
C SER A 168 12.35 -1.11 5.38
N THR A 169 13.63 -1.39 5.63
CA THR A 169 14.57 -0.38 6.11
C THR A 169 14.59 0.82 5.16
N GLY A 170 14.46 2.03 5.70
CA GLY A 170 14.38 3.28 4.92
C GLY A 170 12.99 3.62 4.38
N GLY A 171 12.06 2.67 4.34
CA GLY A 171 10.67 2.92 3.92
C GLY A 171 9.91 3.81 4.90
N VAL A 172 9.08 4.70 4.36
CA VAL A 172 8.27 5.66 5.12
C VAL A 172 6.80 5.53 4.72
N GLY A 173 5.97 5.00 5.61
CA GLY A 173 4.54 4.82 5.39
C GLY A 173 3.69 5.76 6.24
N THR A 174 2.72 6.44 5.63
CA THR A 174 1.76 7.27 6.36
C THR A 174 0.33 6.88 6.00
N VAL A 175 -0.52 6.72 7.01
CA VAL A 175 -1.98 6.55 6.86
C VAL A 175 -2.68 7.67 7.61
N ASN A 176 -3.61 8.35 6.92
CA ASN A 176 -4.46 9.37 7.50
C ASN A 176 -5.92 8.94 7.37
N VAL A 177 -6.62 8.83 8.49
CA VAL A 177 -8.07 8.57 8.55
C VAL A 177 -8.72 9.82 9.14
N GLU A 178 -9.41 10.59 8.30
CA GLU A 178 -9.89 11.92 8.64
C GLU A 178 -11.35 12.08 8.24
N GLY A 179 -12.17 12.54 9.19
CA GLY A 179 -13.57 12.87 8.97
C GLY A 179 -14.52 11.78 9.44
N GLU A 180 -15.73 12.22 9.79
CA GLU A 180 -16.83 11.36 10.19
C GLU A 180 -17.17 10.34 9.08
N ASP A 181 -17.42 9.09 9.49
CA ASP A 181 -17.66 7.93 8.62
C ASP A 181 -16.49 7.51 7.71
N SER A 182 -15.29 8.11 7.85
CA SER A 182 -14.08 7.57 7.21
C SER A 182 -13.50 6.43 8.03
N VAL A 183 -13.35 5.26 7.40
CA VAL A 183 -13.11 4.01 8.09
C VAL A 183 -11.94 3.24 7.50
N LEU A 184 -11.06 2.75 8.38
CA LEU A 184 -10.05 1.74 8.07
C LEU A 184 -10.28 0.50 8.92
N THR A 185 -10.43 -0.66 8.28
CA THR A 185 -10.42 -1.97 8.95
C THR A 185 -9.18 -2.74 8.52
N THR A 186 -8.52 -3.44 9.44
CA THR A 186 -7.38 -4.29 9.12
C THR A 186 -7.29 -5.44 10.13
N GLU A 187 -6.71 -6.56 9.75
CA GLU A 187 -6.51 -7.68 10.66
C GLU A 187 -5.19 -7.52 11.45
N LEU A 188 -4.07 -7.47 10.72
CA LEU A 188 -2.75 -7.21 11.27
C LEU A 188 -2.34 -5.79 10.92
N PHE A 189 -1.92 -5.01 11.92
CA PHE A 189 -1.45 -3.66 11.73
C PHE A 189 -0.05 -3.46 12.32
N GLU A 190 0.95 -3.34 11.45
CA GLU A 190 2.33 -2.97 11.83
C GLU A 190 2.62 -1.54 11.39
N ILE A 191 2.89 -0.67 12.36
CA ILE A 191 3.19 0.75 12.16
C ILE A 191 4.67 0.95 12.50
N GLY A 192 5.49 1.18 11.47
CA GLY A 192 6.94 1.12 11.61
C GLY A 192 7.40 -0.33 11.72
N SER A 193 7.18 -1.11 10.65
CA SER A 193 7.52 -2.54 10.62
C SER A 193 9.04 -2.74 10.65
N TYR A 194 9.75 -2.32 9.60
CA TYR A 194 11.22 -2.27 9.53
C TYR A 194 11.75 -0.84 9.33
N GLY A 195 10.91 0.07 8.83
CA GLY A 195 11.21 1.48 8.60
C GLY A 195 10.41 2.40 9.53
N THR A 196 9.92 3.51 8.98
CA THR A 196 9.10 4.48 9.69
C THR A 196 7.64 4.38 9.28
N GLY A 197 6.73 4.28 10.24
CA GLY A 197 5.30 4.27 10.00
C GLY A 197 4.57 5.31 10.84
N SER A 198 3.58 5.97 10.25
CA SER A 198 2.71 6.94 10.92
C SER A 198 1.24 6.65 10.64
N LEU A 199 0.41 6.63 11.69
CA LEU A 199 -1.04 6.60 11.59
C LEU A 199 -1.63 7.82 12.29
N ASN A 200 -2.44 8.59 11.58
CA ASN A 200 -3.18 9.71 12.11
C ASN A 200 -4.67 9.44 12.00
N ILE A 201 -5.38 9.50 13.14
CA ILE A 201 -6.84 9.37 13.21
C ILE A 201 -7.39 10.66 13.78
N THR A 202 -8.16 11.37 12.97
CA THR A 202 -8.58 12.75 13.24
C THR A 202 -10.03 12.98 12.85
N ASP A 203 -10.64 14.01 13.42
CA ASP A 203 -11.96 14.52 13.03
C ASP A 203 -13.04 13.43 12.94
N LYS A 204 -13.09 12.57 13.97
CA LYS A 204 -13.98 11.40 14.07
C LYS A 204 -13.76 10.26 13.05
N GLY A 205 -12.57 10.20 12.43
CA GLY A 205 -12.15 9.01 11.71
C GLY A 205 -12.13 7.77 12.61
N TYR A 206 -12.38 6.60 12.03
CA TYR A 206 -12.55 5.36 12.78
C TYR A 206 -11.65 4.24 12.25
N VAL A 207 -10.88 3.60 13.12
CA VAL A 207 -9.99 2.49 12.78
C VAL A 207 -10.32 1.26 13.62
N THR A 208 -10.34 0.08 13.00
CA THR A 208 -10.36 -1.21 13.71
C THR A 208 -9.21 -2.12 13.31
N SER A 209 -8.63 -2.79 14.30
CA SER A 209 -7.65 -3.86 14.10
C SER A 209 -7.98 -5.10 14.92
N SER A 210 -7.87 -6.31 14.34
CA SER A 210 -8.49 -7.52 14.93
C SER A 210 -7.59 -8.71 15.23
N ILE A 211 -6.32 -8.73 14.82
CA ILE A 211 -5.36 -9.78 15.18
C ILE A 211 -4.26 -9.21 16.09
N VAL A 212 -3.55 -8.19 15.62
CA VAL A 212 -2.45 -7.56 16.36
C VAL A 212 -2.23 -6.14 15.88
N ALA A 213 -1.83 -5.25 16.79
CA ALA A 213 -1.44 -3.88 16.49
C ALA A 213 -0.07 -3.60 17.12
N ILE A 214 0.95 -3.30 16.31
CA ILE A 214 2.33 -3.10 16.76
C ILE A 214 2.88 -1.79 16.24
N LEU A 215 3.45 -0.97 17.14
CA LEU A 215 4.21 0.23 16.80
C LEU A 215 5.69 -0.06 17.06
N GLY A 216 6.55 0.11 16.06
CA GLY A 216 7.97 -0.17 16.17
C GLY A 216 8.25 -1.66 16.31
N TYR A 217 7.95 -2.43 15.26
CA TYR A 217 8.02 -3.90 15.29
C TYR A 217 9.46 -4.43 15.40
N GLN A 218 10.36 -4.00 14.52
CA GLN A 218 11.74 -4.50 14.44
C GLN A 218 12.76 -3.54 15.06
N ALA A 219 13.94 -4.05 15.41
CA ALA A 219 15.03 -3.22 15.91
C ALA A 219 15.39 -2.12 14.89
N GLY A 220 15.43 -0.87 15.34
CA GLY A 220 15.68 0.31 14.51
C GLY A 220 14.48 0.88 13.77
N SER A 221 13.29 0.24 13.85
CA SER A 221 12.06 0.78 13.26
C SER A 221 11.41 1.82 14.18
N ASN A 222 10.58 2.69 13.60
CA ASN A 222 9.89 3.76 14.32
C ASN A 222 8.39 3.80 13.95
N GLY A 223 7.52 3.50 14.91
CA GLY A 223 6.08 3.57 14.74
C GLY A 223 5.47 4.73 15.52
N GLN A 224 4.69 5.58 14.87
CA GLN A 224 3.98 6.68 15.51
C GLN A 224 2.47 6.62 15.25
N VAL A 225 1.68 6.82 16.29
CA VAL A 225 0.22 6.95 16.20
C VAL A 225 -0.23 8.24 16.87
N VAL A 226 -1.11 8.97 16.21
CA VAL A 226 -1.84 10.10 16.79
C VAL A 226 -3.34 9.86 16.65
N VAL A 227 -4.06 9.91 17.76
CA VAL A 227 -5.52 9.84 17.81
C VAL A 227 -6.03 11.11 18.48
N GLU A 228 -6.68 11.97 17.70
CA GLU A 228 -7.12 13.29 18.16
C GLU A 228 -8.45 13.73 17.55
N LYS A 229 -9.01 14.83 18.07
CA LYS A 229 -10.23 15.48 17.55
C LYS A 229 -11.40 14.50 17.40
N GLY A 230 -11.61 13.68 18.41
CA GLY A 230 -12.67 12.66 18.44
C GLY A 230 -12.44 11.45 17.53
N GLY A 231 -11.25 11.31 16.92
CA GLY A 231 -10.88 10.07 16.23
C GLY A 231 -10.86 8.86 17.17
N GLU A 232 -11.11 7.68 16.63
CA GLU A 232 -11.21 6.45 17.42
C GLU A 232 -10.43 5.29 16.80
N TRP A 233 -9.75 4.52 17.67
CA TRP A 233 -9.14 3.24 17.30
C TRP A 233 -9.61 2.13 18.24
N LEU A 234 -10.29 1.13 17.67
CA LEU A 234 -10.69 -0.08 18.38
C LEU A 234 -9.78 -1.25 18.01
N ILE A 235 -9.07 -1.77 19.00
CA ILE A 235 -8.18 -2.92 18.89
C ILE A 235 -8.86 -4.08 19.64
N LYS A 236 -9.47 -5.02 18.89
CA LYS A 236 -10.26 -6.11 19.47
C LYS A 236 -10.25 -7.39 18.62
N ASN A 237 -10.00 -8.54 19.24
CA ASN A 237 -10.21 -9.87 18.67
C ASN A 237 -11.34 -10.56 19.44
N ASN A 238 -12.01 -11.53 18.82
CA ASN A 238 -12.98 -12.37 19.50
C ASN A 238 -12.37 -13.70 20.03
N ASP A 239 -11.14 -14.09 19.61
CA ASP A 239 -10.64 -15.46 19.83
C ASP A 239 -9.33 -15.61 20.62
N SER A 240 -8.58 -14.56 20.97
CA SER A 240 -7.42 -14.59 21.91
C SER A 240 -6.86 -13.20 22.17
N SER A 241 -6.08 -13.05 23.25
CA SER A 241 -5.41 -11.83 23.71
C SER A 241 -4.74 -11.05 22.58
N ILE A 242 -5.38 -9.99 22.09
CA ILE A 242 -4.65 -9.03 21.24
C ILE A 242 -3.66 -8.29 22.12
N GLU A 243 -2.43 -8.22 21.63
CA GLU A 243 -1.42 -7.33 22.16
C GLU A 243 -1.39 -6.08 21.29
N PHE A 244 -1.88 -4.97 21.85
CA PHE A 244 -1.49 -3.65 21.37
C PHE A 244 -0.09 -3.38 21.91
N GLN A 245 0.92 -3.45 21.06
CA GLN A 245 2.31 -3.29 21.47
C GLN A 245 2.87 -1.95 21.02
N ILE A 246 3.41 -1.19 21.96
CA ILE A 246 4.06 0.08 21.72
C ILE A 246 5.55 -0.09 21.99
N GLY A 247 6.35 -0.08 20.93
CA GLY A 247 7.79 -0.36 20.97
C GLY A 247 8.06 -1.83 21.22
N ASN A 248 7.90 -2.69 20.20
CA ASN A 248 8.19 -4.11 20.34
C ASN A 248 9.70 -4.36 20.43
N GLN A 249 10.44 -4.31 19.32
CA GLN A 249 11.91 -4.28 19.30
C GLN A 249 12.45 -2.91 18.88
N GLY A 250 11.60 -2.09 18.25
CA GLY A 250 11.91 -0.73 17.81
C GLY A 250 11.35 0.33 18.76
N THR A 251 11.22 1.56 18.24
CA THR A 251 10.60 2.67 18.96
C THR A 251 9.13 2.78 18.56
N GLY A 252 8.24 2.79 19.53
CA GLY A 252 6.81 3.03 19.33
C GLY A 252 6.33 4.21 20.17
N GLU A 253 5.55 5.08 19.56
CA GLU A 253 4.91 6.21 20.25
C GLU A 253 3.43 6.29 19.89
N ALA A 254 2.56 6.30 20.88
CA ALA A 254 1.14 6.58 20.70
C ALA A 254 0.76 7.85 21.48
N THR A 255 0.11 8.79 20.81
CA THR A 255 -0.42 10.01 21.42
C THR A 255 -1.93 10.06 21.25
N ILE A 256 -2.66 10.15 22.37
CA ILE A 256 -4.11 10.25 22.41
C ILE A 256 -4.45 11.58 23.07
N ARG A 257 -5.07 12.50 22.32
CA ARG A 257 -5.38 13.85 22.80
C ARG A 257 -6.67 14.41 22.22
N GLU A 258 -7.10 15.58 22.69
CA GLU A 258 -8.22 16.34 22.10
C GLU A 258 -9.51 15.50 21.87
N GLY A 259 -9.89 14.67 22.85
CA GLY A 259 -11.07 13.83 22.77
C GLY A 259 -10.93 12.55 21.94
N GLY A 260 -9.73 12.24 21.43
CA GLY A 260 -9.43 10.95 20.82
C GLY A 260 -9.64 9.77 21.78
N LEU A 261 -9.94 8.60 21.23
CA LEU A 261 -10.22 7.37 21.98
C LEU A 261 -9.46 6.18 21.39
N VAL A 262 -8.73 5.46 22.24
CA VAL A 262 -8.22 4.12 21.91
C VAL A 262 -8.83 3.11 22.87
N THR A 263 -9.33 2.01 22.32
CA THR A 263 -9.81 0.87 23.11
C THR A 263 -9.00 -0.35 22.75
N ALA A 264 -8.35 -0.97 23.73
CA ALA A 264 -7.56 -2.17 23.54
C ALA A 264 -7.83 -3.17 24.67
N GLU A 265 -7.65 -4.46 24.40
CA GLU A 265 -7.76 -5.49 25.45
C GLU A 265 -6.51 -5.53 26.31
N ASN A 266 -5.36 -5.91 25.74
CA ASN A 266 -4.05 -5.86 26.38
C ASN A 266 -3.15 -4.86 25.65
N THR A 267 -2.38 -4.10 26.43
CA THR A 267 -1.43 -3.11 25.95
C THR A 267 -0.08 -3.41 26.59
N ILE A 268 0.96 -3.53 25.77
CA ILE A 268 2.34 -3.76 26.19
C ILE A 268 3.17 -2.57 25.72
N ILE A 269 3.96 -1.99 26.62
CA ILE A 269 4.82 -0.84 26.31
C ILE A 269 6.27 -1.27 26.58
N GLY A 270 7.10 -1.31 25.53
CA GLY A 270 8.45 -1.88 25.59
C GLY A 270 8.42 -3.42 25.58
N GLY A 271 7.97 -4.02 24.47
CA GLY A 271 7.62 -5.44 24.42
C GLY A 271 8.78 -6.44 24.47
N ASN A 272 9.95 -6.09 23.94
CA ASN A 272 11.16 -6.91 23.95
C ASN A 272 12.37 -6.12 24.47
N ALA A 273 13.51 -6.81 24.65
CA ALA A 273 14.71 -6.26 25.30
C ALA A 273 15.25 -4.94 24.72
N THR A 274 15.00 -4.64 23.44
CA THR A 274 15.41 -3.39 22.76
C THR A 274 14.25 -2.42 22.52
N GLY A 275 13.03 -2.81 22.85
CA GLY A 275 11.82 -2.03 22.57
C GLY A 275 11.73 -0.80 23.45
N ILE A 276 11.41 0.34 22.83
CA ILE A 276 11.16 1.60 23.53
C ILE A 276 9.74 2.04 23.20
N GLY A 277 8.84 1.95 24.18
CA GLY A 277 7.45 2.37 24.04
C GLY A 277 7.16 3.67 24.79
N THR A 278 6.41 4.58 24.17
CA THR A 278 5.88 5.78 24.81
C THR A 278 4.38 5.91 24.54
N LEU A 279 3.60 6.16 25.59
CA LEU A 279 2.16 6.38 25.50
C LEU A 279 1.77 7.68 26.20
N ASN A 280 1.30 8.65 25.42
CA ASN A 280 0.90 9.96 25.89
C ASN A 280 -0.63 10.08 25.85
N VAL A 281 -1.28 10.38 26.98
CA VAL A 281 -2.74 10.56 27.05
C VAL A 281 -3.07 11.91 27.70
N ALA A 282 -3.71 12.83 26.97
CA ALA A 282 -4.02 14.18 27.45
C ALA A 282 -5.42 14.64 27.03
N GLY A 283 -6.34 14.80 28.00
CA GLY A 283 -7.72 15.23 27.70
C GLY A 283 -8.53 14.20 26.90
N SER A 284 -8.12 12.93 26.98
CA SER A 284 -8.62 11.80 26.17
C SER A 284 -8.80 10.53 27.00
N ARG A 285 -9.25 9.45 26.37
CA ARG A 285 -9.48 8.16 27.05
C ARG A 285 -8.72 7.02 26.38
N LEU A 286 -8.15 6.16 27.22
CA LEU A 286 -7.69 4.83 26.86
C LEU A 286 -8.51 3.83 27.69
N CYS A 287 -9.26 2.95 27.03
CA CYS A 287 -10.08 1.94 27.70
C CYS A 287 -9.41 0.57 27.57
N HIS A 288 -9.06 -0.04 28.70
CA HIS A 288 -8.41 -1.36 28.78
C HIS A 288 -9.39 -2.41 29.31
N HIS A 289 -9.48 -3.59 28.68
CA HIS A 289 -10.40 -4.66 29.09
C HIS A 289 -9.71 -5.96 29.59
N GLY A 290 -8.38 -5.97 29.81
CA GLY A 290 -7.62 -7.11 30.34
C GLY A 290 -6.79 -6.87 31.61
N THR A 291 -6.06 -7.88 32.09
CA THR A 291 -5.12 -7.78 33.23
C THR A 291 -3.80 -7.12 32.81
N GLN A 292 -3.38 -6.06 33.52
CA GLN A 292 -2.08 -5.40 33.28
C GLN A 292 -0.93 -6.27 33.78
N THR A 293 0.08 -6.50 32.94
CA THR A 293 1.42 -6.92 33.38
C THR A 293 2.36 -5.77 32.99
N LEU A 294 2.85 -5.05 33.99
CA LEU A 294 3.83 -3.96 33.85
C LEU A 294 5.25 -4.54 33.80
#